data_AF-A0A945SS60-F1
#
_entry.id   AF-A0A945SS60-F1
#
_cell.length_a   1.000
_cell.length_b   1.000
_cell.length_c   1.000
_cell.angle_alpha   90.00
_cell.angle_beta   90.00
_cell.angle_gamma   90.00
#
_symmetry.space_group_name_H-M   'P 1'
#
loop_
_entity.id
_entity.type
_entity.pdbx_description
1 polymer ?
#
loop_
_entity_poly.entity_id
_entity_poly.type
_entity_poly.pdbx_seq_one_letter_code
_entity_poly.pdbx_strand_id
1 'polypeptide(L)'
;MSPSDEITDEDIANSPFHGKATARIAQETGDPLADVDVETEKLKALARKILDLKEGETPDQEMIQEGLESLTRLYTVRYQAGERWDPFVNGRGVPVTSVMIMSTAMLQAVNIELFELGMWQAWSGG
;
A
#
# COMPACT_ATOMS: atom_id res chain seq x y z
N MET A 1 13.12 -31.08 -0.54
CA MET A 1 13.21 -29.62 -0.36
C MET A 1 12.71 -29.03 -1.65
N SER A 2 11.49 -28.49 -1.69
CA SER A 2 10.94 -27.93 -2.93
C SER A 2 11.53 -26.55 -3.19
N PRO A 3 11.94 -26.25 -4.44
CA PRO A 3 12.38 -24.92 -4.81
C PRO A 3 11.20 -23.96 -4.64
N SER A 4 11.46 -22.78 -4.09
CA SER A 4 10.56 -21.65 -4.17
C SER A 4 10.27 -21.37 -5.64
N ASP A 5 9.02 -21.55 -6.06
CA ASP A 5 8.56 -21.19 -7.39
C ASP A 5 8.79 -19.68 -7.60
N GLU A 6 9.79 -19.34 -8.41
CA GLU A 6 10.03 -17.97 -8.85
C GLU A 6 8.86 -17.52 -9.73
N ILE A 7 8.20 -16.44 -9.32
CA ILE A 7 7.12 -15.80 -10.08
C ILE A 7 7.71 -15.36 -11.43
N THR A 8 7.13 -15.86 -12.52
CA THR A 8 7.62 -15.58 -13.87
C THR A 8 7.04 -14.28 -14.42
N ASP A 9 7.68 -13.68 -15.43
CA ASP A 9 7.15 -12.49 -16.13
C ASP A 9 5.75 -12.73 -16.73
N GLU A 10 5.44 -13.98 -17.06
CA GLU A 10 4.14 -14.41 -17.56
C GLU A 10 3.08 -14.46 -16.45
N ASP A 11 3.46 -14.85 -15.23
CA ASP A 11 2.59 -14.79 -14.04
C ASP A 11 2.28 -13.33 -13.64
N ILE A 12 3.25 -12.43 -13.82
CA ILE A 12 3.07 -10.98 -13.58
C ILE A 12 2.11 -10.37 -14.63
N ALA A 13 2.23 -10.79 -15.89
CA ALA A 13 1.39 -10.29 -16.99
C ALA A 13 -0.06 -10.79 -16.90
N ASN A 14 -0.26 -12.03 -16.43
CA ASN A 14 -1.58 -12.65 -16.27
C ASN A 14 -2.21 -12.42 -14.90
N SER A 15 -1.49 -11.75 -14.00
CA SER A 15 -1.98 -11.40 -12.68
C SER A 15 -3.32 -10.64 -12.77
N PRO A 16 -4.33 -10.97 -11.95
CA PRO A 16 -5.59 -10.22 -11.88
C PRO A 16 -5.41 -8.75 -11.47
N PHE A 17 -4.22 -8.40 -11.00
CA PHE A 17 -3.79 -7.04 -10.68
C PHE A 17 -3.17 -6.29 -11.87
N HIS A 18 -2.88 -6.97 -12.98
CA HIS A 18 -2.35 -6.35 -14.19
C HIS A 18 -3.48 -5.82 -15.09
N GLY A 19 -3.38 -4.54 -15.46
CA GLY A 19 -4.24 -3.87 -16.43
C GLY A 19 -5.64 -3.48 -15.94
N LYS A 20 -6.40 -4.38 -15.30
CA LYS A 20 -7.80 -4.12 -14.90
C LYS A 20 -7.94 -3.44 -13.55
N ALA A 21 -7.15 -3.82 -12.55
CA ALA A 21 -7.13 -3.15 -11.24
C ALA A 21 -6.62 -1.72 -11.36
N THR A 22 -5.55 -1.50 -12.14
CA THR A 22 -5.01 -0.17 -12.46
C THR A 22 -6.03 0.70 -13.18
N ALA A 23 -6.73 0.15 -14.19
CA ALA A 23 -7.78 0.86 -14.91
C ALA A 23 -8.97 1.21 -14.00
N ARG A 24 -9.37 0.32 -13.09
CA ARG A 24 -10.46 0.56 -12.13
C ARG A 24 -10.09 1.60 -11.07
N ILE A 25 -8.88 1.52 -10.50
CA ILE A 25 -8.36 2.52 -9.57
C ILE A 25 -8.26 3.89 -10.25
N ALA A 26 -7.82 3.94 -11.52
CA ALA A 26 -7.81 5.17 -12.33
C ALA A 26 -9.23 5.69 -12.65
N GLN A 27 -10.21 4.80 -12.81
CA GLN A 27 -11.62 5.16 -13.07
C GLN A 27 -12.33 5.69 -11.80
N GLU A 28 -12.00 5.15 -10.63
CA GLU A 28 -12.54 5.56 -9.32
C GLU A 28 -11.95 6.89 -8.84
N THR A 29 -10.72 7.22 -9.25
CA THR A 29 -10.01 8.46 -8.85
C THR A 29 -10.18 9.64 -9.79
N GLY A 30 -10.76 9.44 -10.98
CA GLY A 30 -11.28 10.50 -11.86
C GLY A 30 -10.26 11.46 -12.49
N ASP A 31 -8.96 11.34 -12.19
CA ASP A 31 -7.90 12.20 -12.71
C ASP A 31 -6.57 11.41 -12.66
N PRO A 32 -5.61 11.57 -13.59
CA PRO A 32 -4.26 11.05 -13.38
C PRO A 32 -3.56 11.94 -12.34
N LEU A 33 -3.88 11.75 -11.05
CA LEU A 33 -3.31 12.56 -9.94
C LEU A 33 -2.46 11.72 -8.99
N ALA A 34 -1.75 10.73 -9.53
CA ALA A 34 -0.74 9.97 -8.83
C ALA A 34 0.64 10.57 -9.17
N ASP A 35 0.97 11.71 -8.56
CA ASP A 35 2.28 12.35 -8.73
C ASP A 35 3.22 11.90 -7.60
N VAL A 36 4.27 11.18 -8.00
CA VAL A 36 5.34 10.71 -7.11
C VAL A 36 5.92 11.87 -6.31
N ASP A 37 6.14 13.02 -6.95
CA ASP A 37 6.78 14.18 -6.32
C ASP A 37 5.87 14.80 -5.28
N VAL A 38 4.57 14.91 -5.56
CA VAL A 38 3.56 15.41 -4.59
C VAL A 38 3.51 14.52 -3.35
N GLU A 39 3.38 13.20 -3.52
CA GLU A 39 3.32 12.28 -2.38
C GLU A 39 4.66 12.22 -1.62
N THR A 40 5.78 12.40 -2.33
CA THR A 40 7.11 12.53 -1.73
C THR A 40 7.24 13.80 -0.88
N GLU A 41 6.72 14.94 -1.33
CA GLU A 41 6.75 16.19 -0.57
C GLU A 41 5.89 16.12 0.70
N LYS A 42 4.75 15.43 0.67
CA LYS A 42 3.95 15.17 1.89
C LYS A 42 4.72 14.34 2.91
N LEU A 43 5.38 13.26 2.48
CA LEU A 43 6.21 12.45 3.37
C LEU A 43 7.36 13.27 3.97
N LYS A 44 8.01 14.14 3.18
CA LYS A 44 9.04 15.07 3.68
C LYS A 44 8.47 16.07 4.68
N ALA A 45 7.26 16.59 4.46
CA ALA A 45 6.61 17.51 5.38
C ALA A 45 6.35 16.84 6.74
N LEU A 46 5.83 15.61 6.74
CA LEU A 46 5.67 14.82 7.96
C LEU A 46 7.02 14.55 8.65
N ALA A 47 8.05 14.17 7.90
CA ALA A 47 9.37 13.93 8.45
C ALA A 47 9.93 15.16 9.19
N ARG A 48 9.68 16.38 8.67
CA ARG A 48 10.03 17.63 9.36
C ARG A 48 9.27 17.78 10.68
N LYS A 49 7.94 17.54 10.68
CA LYS A 49 7.12 17.57 11.92
C LYS A 49 7.66 16.61 12.98
N ILE A 50 8.06 15.40 12.57
CA ILE A 50 8.63 14.39 13.47
C ILE A 50 9.98 14.86 14.04
N LEU A 51 10.82 15.50 13.23
CA LEU A 51 12.12 16.04 13.68
C LEU A 51 11.98 17.23 14.64
N ASP A 52 10.85 17.94 14.59
CA ASP A 52 10.56 19.07 15.47
C ASP A 52 10.02 18.62 16.86
N LEU A 53 9.71 17.33 17.04
CA LEU A 53 9.31 16.78 18.35
C LEU A 53 10.45 16.90 19.35
N LYS A 54 10.13 17.28 20.59
CA LYS A 54 11.13 17.37 21.65
C LYS A 54 11.56 15.98 22.12
N GLU A 55 12.69 15.93 22.81
CA GLU A 55 13.15 14.70 23.44
C GLU A 55 12.08 14.15 24.39
N GLY A 56 11.71 12.87 24.18
CA GLY A 56 10.68 12.18 24.94
C GLY A 56 9.25 12.41 24.46
N GLU A 57 9.01 13.32 23.50
CA GLU A 57 7.73 13.43 22.83
C GLU A 57 7.57 12.32 21.78
N THR A 58 6.36 11.81 21.64
CA THR A 58 5.99 10.82 20.61
C THR A 58 5.07 11.46 19.59
N PRO A 59 5.07 11.01 18.33
CA PRO A 59 4.08 11.44 17.36
C PRO A 59 2.66 11.24 17.91
N ASP A 60 1.82 12.26 17.75
CA ASP A 60 0.41 12.17 18.14
C ASP A 60 -0.39 11.31 17.14
N GLN A 61 -1.67 11.12 17.43
CA GLN A 61 -2.56 10.31 16.59
C GLN A 61 -2.63 10.84 15.15
N GLU A 62 -2.71 12.16 14.96
CA GLU A 62 -2.85 12.78 13.63
C GLU A 62 -1.58 12.59 12.81
N MET A 63 -0.40 12.77 13.42
CA MET A 63 0.88 12.51 12.76
C MET A 63 1.03 11.05 12.32
N ILE A 64 0.58 10.09 13.15
CA ILE A 64 0.60 8.67 12.80
C ILE A 64 -0.34 8.40 11.62
N GLN A 65 -1.54 8.97 11.63
CA GLN A 65 -2.52 8.84 10.54
C GLN A 65 -1.99 9.44 9.23
N GLU A 66 -1.41 10.64 9.28
CA GLU A 66 -0.78 11.31 8.14
C GLU A 66 0.37 10.46 7.55
N GLY A 67 1.15 9.80 8.40
CA GLY A 67 2.21 8.88 7.98
C GLY A 67 1.69 7.65 7.27
N LEU A 68 0.66 7.00 7.82
CA LEU A 68 0.01 5.85 7.21
C LEU A 68 -0.59 6.23 5.85
N GLU A 69 -1.30 7.35 5.78
CA GLU A 69 -1.87 7.87 4.53
C GLU A 69 -0.78 8.14 3.49
N SER A 70 0.25 8.90 3.86
CA SER A 70 1.32 9.32 2.94
C SER A 70 2.09 8.12 2.38
N LEU A 71 2.45 7.15 3.22
CA LEU A 71 3.16 5.95 2.78
C LEU A 71 2.28 5.06 1.90
N THR A 72 0.99 4.91 2.23
CA THR A 72 0.04 4.13 1.43
C THR A 72 -0.14 4.74 0.04
N ARG A 73 -0.31 6.07 -0.03
CA ARG A 73 -0.44 6.80 -1.30
C ARG A 73 0.84 6.72 -2.11
N LEU A 74 2.00 7.03 -1.51
CA LEU A 74 3.28 7.01 -2.21
C LEU A 74 3.59 5.62 -2.77
N TYR A 75 3.40 4.56 -1.97
CA TYR A 75 3.57 3.18 -2.43
C TYR A 75 2.66 2.87 -3.63
N THR A 76 1.40 3.30 -3.57
CA THR A 76 0.42 3.07 -4.66
C THR A 76 0.82 3.80 -5.95
N VAL A 77 1.24 5.06 -5.85
CA VAL A 77 1.71 5.82 -7.02
C VAL A 77 2.95 5.19 -7.64
N ARG A 78 3.92 4.78 -6.81
CA ARG A 78 5.13 4.08 -7.23
C ARG A 78 4.79 2.76 -7.93
N TYR A 79 3.83 2.01 -7.37
CA TYR A 79 3.30 0.81 -7.99
C TYR A 79 2.68 1.08 -9.37
N GLN A 80 1.86 2.13 -9.50
CA GLN A 80 1.27 2.52 -10.78
C GLN A 80 2.32 2.95 -11.82
N ALA A 81 3.43 3.53 -11.37
CA ALA A 81 4.58 3.89 -12.21
C ALA A 81 5.41 2.69 -12.72
N GLY A 82 5.02 1.46 -12.36
CA GLY A 82 5.67 0.23 -12.81
C GLY A 82 6.67 -0.37 -11.82
N GLU A 83 6.88 0.28 -10.67
CA GLU A 83 7.72 -0.27 -9.63
C GLU A 83 6.95 -1.40 -8.91
N ARG A 84 7.63 -2.50 -8.57
CA ARG A 84 7.00 -3.70 -7.98
C ARG A 84 7.77 -4.10 -6.74
N TRP A 85 7.76 -3.23 -5.74
CA TRP A 85 8.48 -3.46 -4.49
C TRP A 85 7.69 -4.37 -3.56
N ASP A 86 8.41 -5.18 -2.80
CA ASP A 86 7.83 -5.79 -1.61
C ASP A 86 7.54 -4.69 -0.57
N PRO A 87 6.40 -4.76 0.16
CA PRO A 87 6.07 -3.75 1.17
C PRO A 87 7.01 -3.77 2.38
N PHE A 88 7.76 -4.86 2.58
CA PHE A 88 8.71 -5.02 3.67
C PHE A 88 10.04 -5.60 3.16
N VAL A 89 11.15 -4.91 3.44
CA VAL A 89 12.52 -5.34 3.05
C VAL A 89 12.87 -6.73 3.59
N ASN A 90 12.33 -7.09 4.77
CA ASN A 90 12.41 -8.43 5.32
C ASN A 90 11.04 -8.80 5.92
N GLY A 91 10.20 -9.49 5.15
CA GLY A 91 8.84 -9.85 5.56
C GLY A 91 8.74 -10.63 6.88
N ARG A 92 9.82 -11.26 7.37
CA ARG A 92 9.84 -11.95 8.68
C ARG A 92 10.01 -11.01 9.87
N GLY A 93 10.41 -9.76 9.64
CA GLY A 93 10.62 -8.76 10.69
C GLY A 93 9.33 -8.13 11.22
N VAL A 94 8.21 -8.30 10.51
CA VAL A 94 6.91 -7.73 10.87
C VAL A 94 6.01 -8.84 11.44
N PRO A 95 5.48 -8.71 12.67
CA PRO A 95 4.56 -9.70 13.22
C PRO A 95 3.29 -9.82 12.36
N VAL A 96 2.87 -11.05 12.07
CA VAL A 96 1.67 -11.35 11.28
C VAL A 96 0.44 -10.64 11.83
N THR A 97 0.27 -10.64 13.15
CA THR A 97 -0.85 -9.97 13.83
C THR A 97 -0.89 -8.47 13.54
N SER A 98 0.27 -7.80 13.48
CA SER A 98 0.35 -6.36 13.17
C SER A 98 -0.15 -6.06 11.76
N VAL A 99 0.23 -6.90 10.78
CA VAL A 99 -0.25 -6.78 9.39
C VAL A 99 -1.77 -6.97 9.34
N MET A 100 -2.29 -8.03 9.98
CA MET A 100 -3.72 -8.32 9.97
C MET A 100 -4.56 -7.22 10.61
N ILE A 101 -4.13 -6.67 11.75
CA ILE A 101 -4.82 -5.55 12.42
C ILE A 101 -4.85 -4.32 11.50
N MET A 102 -3.69 -3.94 10.95
CA MET A 102 -3.58 -2.73 10.12
C MET A 102 -4.42 -2.86 8.84
N SER A 103 -4.27 -3.97 8.10
CA SER A 103 -5.04 -4.20 6.88
C SER A 103 -6.54 -4.18 7.14
N THR A 104 -7.00 -4.80 8.23
CA THR A 104 -8.43 -4.78 8.60
C THR A 104 -8.91 -3.36 8.91
N ALA A 105 -8.15 -2.60 9.69
CA ALA A 105 -8.49 -1.22 10.04
C ALA A 105 -8.54 -0.32 8.80
N MET A 106 -7.59 -0.47 7.88
CA MET A 106 -7.58 0.27 6.60
C MET A 106 -8.80 -0.05 5.75
N LEU A 107 -9.14 -1.33 5.57
CA LEU A 107 -10.31 -1.76 4.81
C LEU A 107 -11.61 -1.18 5.41
N GLN A 108 -11.75 -1.26 6.74
CA GLN A 108 -12.89 -0.66 7.44
C GLN A 108 -12.96 0.86 7.27
N ALA A 109 -11.82 1.55 7.34
CA ALA A 109 -11.76 3.02 7.23
C ALA A 109 -12.24 3.55 5.87
N VAL A 110 -12.05 2.77 4.80
CA VAL A 110 -12.54 3.10 3.45
C VAL A 110 -13.82 2.36 3.07
N ASN A 111 -14.51 1.77 4.04
CA ASN A 111 -15.77 1.04 3.86
C ASN A 111 -15.67 -0.11 2.83
N ILE A 112 -14.53 -0.79 2.78
CA ILE A 112 -14.36 -2.04 2.03
C ILE A 112 -14.64 -3.21 2.99
N GLU A 113 -15.58 -4.07 2.62
CA GLU A 113 -15.86 -5.29 3.37
C GLU A 113 -14.75 -6.33 3.10
N LEU A 114 -14.25 -6.97 4.16
CA LEU A 114 -13.26 -8.06 4.11
C LEU A 114 -13.71 -9.27 3.26
N PHE A 115 -14.99 -9.33 2.89
CA PHE A 115 -15.58 -10.34 2.02
C PHE A 115 -16.50 -9.71 0.97
N GLU A 116 -15.91 -9.01 -0.01
CA GLU A 116 -16.60 -8.85 -1.30
C GLU A 116 -16.24 -10.07 -2.18
N LEU A 117 -17.23 -10.89 -2.55
CA LEU A 117 -17.03 -12.08 -3.39
C LEU A 117 -16.30 -11.78 -4.71
N GLY A 118 -16.50 -10.58 -5.28
CA GLY A 118 -15.80 -10.12 -6.47
C GLY A 118 -14.29 -9.92 -6.26
N MET A 119 -13.89 -9.30 -5.15
CA MET A 119 -12.48 -9.11 -4.78
C MET A 119 -11.81 -10.42 -4.36
N TRP A 120 -12.52 -11.30 -3.65
CA TRP A 120 -11.98 -12.61 -3.27
C TRP A 120 -11.74 -13.53 -4.48
N GLN A 121 -12.65 -13.54 -5.46
CA GLN A 121 -12.44 -14.29 -6.71
C GLN A 121 -11.28 -13.69 -7.52
N ALA A 122 -11.08 -12.37 -7.51
CA ALA A 122 -9.90 -11.73 -8.09
C ALA A 122 -8.60 -12.02 -7.31
N TRP A 123 -8.66 -12.26 -6.00
CA TRP A 123 -7.51 -12.62 -5.16
C TRP A 123 -7.14 -14.11 -5.21
N SER A 124 -8.11 -15.01 -5.39
CA SER A 124 -7.92 -16.47 -5.36
C SER A 124 -7.91 -17.12 -6.75
N GLY A 125 -8.40 -16.44 -7.79
CA GLY A 125 -8.30 -16.86 -9.17
C GLY A 125 -6.94 -16.50 -9.76
N GLY A 126 -5.91 -17.26 -9.39
CA GLY A 126 -4.77 -17.53 -10.26
C GLY A 126 -5.14 -18.59 -11.29
#